data_AF-A0A3D9UEA5-F1
#
_entry.id   AF-A0A3D9UEA5-F1
#
_cell.length_a   1.000
_cell.length_b   1.000
_cell.length_c   1.000
_cell.angle_alpha   90.00
_cell.angle_beta   90.00
_cell.angle_gamma   90.00
#
_symmetry.space_group_name_H-M   'P 1'
#
loop_
_entity.id
_entity.type
_entity.pdbx_description
1 polymer ?
#
loop_
_entity_poly.entity_id
_entity_poly.type
_entity_poly.pdbx_seq_one_letter_code
_entity_poly.pdbx_strand_id
1 'polypeptide(L)'
;MLLNQRFTIGEMAKMHNIAESTLRYYDEKGIFHPSIVDPQTNYRYYTIDQFSLLDTIKFLRQLNIPLKEIKKYIDERNPSYALNLLEKQQKMMLKKQREIEYALAKMEHKIHLMKKATKSEANQIIYKKIPKRKITAIAVAPNTTDDMFEYYIHSLQKNMKQIDNSLFSGDIGVTVSKKALMQNEFQAYNSVFILLDYMPFEAHTSDEIKEGIFACSYHHGPYEETDATYTELLKHIDNEGYEVCGDALELALIDWSVTENPKEQVTEIQIPVVKK
;
A
#
# COMPACT_ATOMS: atom_id res chain seq x y z
N MET A 1 21.60 21.08 46.71
CA MET A 1 20.30 21.59 47.19
C MET A 1 19.89 22.76 46.30
N LEU A 2 19.03 22.51 45.31
CA LEU A 2 18.36 23.55 44.49
C LEU A 2 16.85 23.56 44.81
N LEU A 3 16.50 23.37 46.09
CA LEU A 3 15.19 22.83 46.47
C LEU A 3 14.02 23.83 46.45
N ASN A 4 14.16 25.04 45.89
CA ASN A 4 13.09 26.05 45.93
C ASN A 4 13.09 27.02 44.74
N GLN A 5 13.47 26.57 43.54
CA GLN A 5 13.28 27.38 42.33
C GLN A 5 11.85 27.16 41.81
N ARG A 6 11.02 28.21 41.94
CA ARG A 6 9.67 28.27 41.37
C ARG A 6 9.78 28.81 39.97
N PHE A 7 9.14 28.14 39.03
CA PHE A 7 9.07 28.56 37.64
C PHE A 7 7.63 28.98 37.33
N THR A 8 7.48 30.15 36.75
CA THR A 8 6.21 30.58 36.16
C THR A 8 5.80 29.63 35.03
N ILE A 9 4.53 29.65 34.65
CA ILE A 9 4.05 28.87 33.50
C ILE A 9 4.83 29.17 32.21
N GLY A 10 5.20 30.43 31.99
CA GLY A 10 6.00 30.85 30.83
C GLY A 10 7.42 30.31 30.86
N GLU A 11 8.09 30.34 32.01
CA GLU A 11 9.42 29.75 32.17
C GLU A 11 9.39 28.23 31.97
N MET A 12 8.43 27.54 32.59
CA MET A 12 8.25 26.09 32.45
C MET A 12 8.02 25.71 30.98
N ALA A 13 7.12 26.43 30.30
CA ALA A 13 6.80 26.24 28.89
C ALA A 13 8.02 26.46 28.00
N LYS A 14 8.77 27.55 28.22
CA LYS A 14 9.98 27.90 27.47
C LYS A 14 11.08 26.85 27.62
N MET A 15 11.34 26.37 28.84
CA MET A 15 12.37 25.34 29.08
C MET A 15 12.03 24.00 28.42
N HIS A 16 10.73 23.68 28.30
CA HIS A 16 10.28 22.41 27.72
C HIS A 16 9.88 22.52 26.25
N ASN A 17 10.04 23.70 25.63
CA ASN A 17 9.67 24.02 24.25
C ASN A 17 8.20 23.64 23.92
N ILE A 18 7.27 24.07 24.77
CA ILE A 18 5.83 23.92 24.55
C ILE A 18 5.13 25.27 24.75
N ALA A 19 3.90 25.40 24.26
CA ALA A 19 3.10 26.60 24.51
C ALA A 19 2.59 26.61 25.96
N GLU A 20 2.46 27.80 26.56
CA GLU A 20 1.79 27.94 27.87
C GLU A 20 0.36 27.38 27.85
N SER A 21 -0.34 27.51 26.72
CA SER A 21 -1.67 26.94 26.53
C SER A 21 -1.68 25.41 26.66
N THR A 22 -0.60 24.72 26.28
CA THR A 22 -0.44 23.28 26.47
C THR A 22 -0.37 22.91 27.95
N LEU A 23 0.35 23.68 28.76
CA LEU A 23 0.39 23.48 30.22
C LEU A 23 -0.97 23.75 30.87
N ARG A 24 -1.66 24.83 30.46
CA ARG A 24 -3.03 25.11 30.94
C ARG A 24 -3.99 23.98 30.58
N TYR A 25 -3.85 23.43 29.39
CA TYR A 25 -4.67 22.32 28.92
C TYR A 25 -4.36 21.02 29.69
N TYR A 26 -3.10 20.72 29.99
CA TYR A 26 -2.74 19.56 30.82
C TYR A 26 -3.25 19.70 32.26
N ASP A 27 -3.23 20.91 32.81
CA ASP A 27 -3.82 21.22 34.12
C ASP A 27 -5.35 20.99 34.09
N GLU A 28 -6.05 21.53 33.09
CA GLU A 28 -7.49 21.33 32.91
C GLU A 28 -7.88 19.85 32.73
N LYS A 29 -7.06 19.07 32.04
CA LYS A 29 -7.31 17.63 31.80
C LYS A 29 -6.84 16.72 32.94
N GLY A 30 -6.29 17.28 34.03
CA GLY A 30 -5.88 16.49 35.18
C GLY A 30 -4.60 15.69 34.96
N ILE A 31 -3.72 16.14 34.07
CA ILE A 31 -2.53 15.39 33.60
C ILE A 31 -1.25 15.95 34.21
N PHE A 32 -1.16 17.28 34.31
CA PHE A 32 0.00 17.96 34.85
C PHE A 32 -0.43 19.27 35.52
N HIS A 33 -0.27 19.32 36.84
CA HIS A 33 -0.73 20.45 37.64
C HIS A 33 0.44 21.32 38.11
N PRO A 34 0.24 22.63 38.29
CA PRO A 34 1.21 23.45 39.00
C PRO A 34 1.38 22.96 40.44
N SER A 35 2.61 22.93 40.95
CA SER A 35 2.88 22.64 42.37
C SER A 35 2.24 23.67 43.29
N ILE A 36 2.12 24.92 42.84
CA ILE A 36 1.59 26.03 43.64
C ILE A 36 0.69 26.91 42.76
N VAL A 37 -0.50 27.22 43.27
CA VAL A 37 -1.38 28.26 42.73
C VAL A 37 -1.47 29.38 43.77
N ASP A 38 -1.10 30.59 43.38
CA ASP A 38 -1.21 31.77 44.25
C ASP A 38 -2.70 32.08 44.52
N PRO A 39 -3.16 32.11 45.78
CA PRO A 39 -4.56 32.31 46.11
C PRO A 39 -5.06 33.74 45.84
N GLN A 40 -4.18 34.74 45.74
CA GLN A 40 -4.55 36.13 45.49
C GLN A 40 -4.56 36.45 44.00
N THR A 41 -3.58 35.95 43.26
CA THR A 41 -3.39 36.28 41.83
C THR A 41 -3.83 35.17 40.88
N ASN A 42 -4.13 33.99 41.41
CA ASN A 42 -4.41 32.75 40.66
C ASN A 42 -3.25 32.34 39.71
N TYR A 43 -2.04 32.83 40.01
CA TYR A 43 -0.85 32.58 39.20
C TYR A 43 -0.29 31.18 39.46
N ARG A 44 0.20 30.52 38.41
CA ARG A 44 0.66 29.13 38.45
C ARG A 44 2.18 29.06 38.54
N TYR A 45 2.67 28.28 39.50
CA TYR A 45 4.09 28.01 39.68
C TYR A 45 4.39 26.52 39.69
N TYR A 46 5.47 26.15 39.02
CA TYR A 46 6.00 24.81 38.90
C TYR A 46 7.34 24.69 39.63
N THR A 47 7.73 23.48 40.01
CA THR A 47 9.03 23.22 40.66
C THR A 47 9.94 22.37 39.78
N ILE A 48 11.25 22.41 40.06
CA ILE A 48 12.25 21.65 39.31
C ILE A 48 11.96 20.14 39.29
N ASP A 49 11.40 19.59 40.36
CA ASP A 49 11.07 18.16 40.47
C ASP A 49 10.00 17.73 39.44
N GLN A 50 9.19 18.68 38.96
CA GLN A 50 8.16 18.42 37.95
C GLN A 50 8.69 18.36 36.51
N PHE A 51 9.97 18.70 36.27
CA PHE A 51 10.55 18.70 34.92
C PHE A 51 10.56 17.30 34.34
N SER A 52 11.08 16.34 35.11
CA SER A 52 11.15 14.92 34.70
C SER A 52 9.78 14.34 34.33
N LEU A 53 8.75 14.74 35.07
CA LEU A 53 7.36 14.38 34.80
C LEU A 53 6.87 14.99 33.48
N LEU A 54 7.08 16.29 33.27
CA LEU A 54 6.66 16.94 32.03
C LEU A 54 7.38 16.37 30.80
N ASP A 55 8.68 16.07 30.91
CA ASP A 55 9.42 15.40 29.84
C ASP A 55 8.88 14.00 29.55
N THR A 56 8.49 13.25 30.58
CA THR A 56 7.83 11.94 30.41
C THR A 56 6.50 12.09 29.66
N ILE A 57 5.67 13.08 30.04
CA ILE A 57 4.40 13.35 29.36
C ILE A 57 4.65 13.71 27.88
N LYS A 58 5.64 14.57 27.61
CA LYS A 58 6.03 14.95 26.24
C LYS A 58 6.48 13.76 25.41
N PHE A 59 7.32 12.90 25.98
CA PHE A 59 7.80 11.69 25.31
C PHE A 59 6.63 10.78 24.93
N LEU A 60 5.71 10.49 25.86
CA LEU A 60 4.53 9.66 25.58
C LEU A 60 3.62 10.31 24.52
N ARG A 61 3.49 11.64 24.50
CA ARG A 61 2.76 12.36 23.45
C ARG A 61 3.42 12.27 22.08
N GLN A 62 4.75 12.32 22.00
CA GLN A 62 5.50 12.14 20.75
C GLN A 62 5.28 10.74 20.16
N LEU A 63 5.12 9.73 21.03
CA LEU A 63 4.73 8.38 20.61
C LEU A 63 3.27 8.27 20.15
N ASN A 64 2.51 9.37 20.05
CA ASN A 64 1.08 9.41 19.73
C ASN A 64 0.17 8.71 20.75
N ILE A 65 0.61 8.57 22.01
CA ILE A 65 -0.23 7.99 23.06
C ILE A 65 -1.32 9.00 23.46
N PRO A 66 -2.61 8.61 23.50
CA PRO A 66 -3.70 9.51 23.88
C PRO A 66 -3.54 10.05 25.31
N LEU A 67 -3.93 11.31 25.52
CA LEU A 67 -3.84 11.98 26.83
C LEU A 67 -4.56 11.23 27.96
N LYS A 68 -5.65 10.53 27.64
CA LYS A 68 -6.36 9.67 28.59
C LYS A 68 -5.50 8.50 29.10
N GLU A 69 -4.72 7.86 28.22
CA GLU A 69 -3.80 6.79 28.60
C GLU A 69 -2.59 7.34 29.36
N ILE A 70 -2.11 8.53 28.99
CA ILE A 70 -1.04 9.23 29.73
C ILE A 70 -1.51 9.60 31.14
N LYS A 71 -2.73 10.11 31.30
CA LYS A 71 -3.29 10.39 32.63
C LYS A 71 -3.27 9.13 33.50
N LYS A 72 -3.78 8.01 32.97
CA LYS A 72 -3.77 6.72 33.68
C LYS A 72 -2.35 6.27 34.03
N TYR A 73 -1.41 6.42 33.09
CA TYR A 73 0.01 6.14 33.33
C TYR A 73 0.56 6.98 34.49
N ILE A 74 0.23 8.28 34.53
CA ILE A 74 0.68 9.21 35.56
C ILE A 74 0.08 8.88 36.93
N ASP A 75 -1.19 8.46 36.98
CA ASP A 75 -1.93 8.11 38.20
C ASP A 75 -1.48 6.74 38.78
N GLU A 76 -1.11 5.78 37.93
CA GLU A 76 -0.80 4.38 38.31
C GLU A 76 0.68 4.02 38.13
N ARG A 77 1.61 4.99 38.15
CA ARG A 77 3.01 4.79 37.76
C ARG A 77 3.67 3.60 38.46
N ASN A 78 3.95 2.57 37.67
CA ASN A 78 4.76 1.44 38.08
C ASN A 78 5.52 0.87 36.86
N PRO A 79 6.65 0.17 37.08
CA PRO A 79 7.47 -0.36 35.98
C PRO A 79 6.71 -1.30 35.04
N SER A 80 5.84 -2.16 35.57
CA SER A 80 5.08 -3.13 34.75
C SER A 80 4.08 -2.44 33.82
N TYR A 81 3.38 -1.42 34.31
CA TYR A 81 2.44 -0.63 33.51
C TYR A 81 3.18 0.19 32.45
N ALA A 82 4.34 0.78 32.80
CA ALA A 82 5.19 1.49 31.84
C ALA A 82 5.65 0.57 30.69
N LEU A 83 6.14 -0.62 31.03
CA LEU A 83 6.58 -1.60 30.05
C LEU A 83 5.43 -2.02 29.13
N ASN A 84 4.27 -2.36 29.69
CA ASN A 84 3.11 -2.78 28.91
C ASN A 84 2.63 -1.69 27.94
N LEU A 85 2.57 -0.43 28.40
CA LEU A 85 2.18 0.71 27.57
C LEU A 85 3.15 0.90 26.40
N LEU A 86 4.46 0.83 26.65
CA LEU A 86 5.49 0.99 25.63
C LEU A 86 5.48 -0.19 24.63
N GLU A 87 5.36 -1.44 25.09
CA GLU A 87 5.26 -2.60 24.21
C GLU A 87 4.00 -2.56 23.33
N LYS A 88 2.86 -2.17 23.89
CA LYS A 88 1.60 -1.97 23.14
C LYS A 88 1.80 -0.92 22.06
N GLN A 89 2.39 0.24 22.41
CA GLN A 89 2.60 1.32 21.46
C GLN A 89 3.63 0.94 20.38
N GLN A 90 4.71 0.25 20.75
CA GLN A 90 5.70 -0.26 19.81
C GLN A 90 5.06 -1.22 18.80
N LYS A 91 4.22 -2.17 19.25
CA LYS A 91 3.49 -3.09 18.36
C LYS A 91 2.59 -2.33 17.38
N MET A 92 1.88 -1.30 17.84
CA MET A 92 1.04 -0.46 16.98
C MET A 92 1.88 0.33 15.96
N MET A 93 3.01 0.89 16.36
CA MET A 93 3.91 1.63 15.46
C MET A 93 4.55 0.71 14.42
N LEU A 94 4.98 -0.48 14.80
CA LEU A 94 5.48 -1.50 13.85
C LEU A 94 4.40 -1.93 12.85
N LYS A 95 3.14 -2.01 13.27
CA LYS A 95 2.02 -2.27 12.34
C LYS A 95 1.88 -1.13 11.32
N LYS A 96 1.88 0.12 11.78
CA LYS A 96 1.81 1.30 10.89
C LYS A 96 3.00 1.39 9.95
N GLN A 97 4.20 1.06 10.43
CA GLN A 97 5.39 1.01 9.58
C GLN A 97 5.18 0.03 8.42
N ARG A 98 4.68 -1.18 8.68
CA ARG A 98 4.38 -2.15 7.63
C ARG A 98 3.29 -1.66 6.65
N GLU A 99 2.26 -0.99 7.16
CA GLU A 99 1.21 -0.38 6.33
C GLU A 99 1.80 0.69 5.39
N ILE A 100 2.72 1.54 5.90
CA ILE A 100 3.41 2.56 5.10
C ILE A 100 4.36 1.93 4.07
N GLU A 101 5.17 0.96 4.47
CA GLU A 101 6.10 0.25 3.56
C GLU A 101 5.35 -0.39 2.39
N TYR A 102 4.18 -0.99 2.67
CA TYR A 102 3.31 -1.54 1.63
C TYR A 102 2.73 -0.47 0.70
N ALA A 103 2.22 0.63 1.24
CA ALA A 103 1.67 1.73 0.44
C ALA A 103 2.74 2.34 -0.49
N LEU A 104 3.97 2.50 0.01
CA LEU A 104 5.10 2.96 -0.78
C LEU A 104 5.44 1.99 -1.90
N ALA A 105 5.53 0.69 -1.62
CA ALA A 105 5.83 -0.32 -2.64
C ALA A 105 4.78 -0.35 -3.76
N LYS A 106 3.49 -0.23 -3.41
CA LYS A 106 2.40 -0.09 -4.39
C LYS A 106 2.55 1.16 -5.25
N MET A 107 2.84 2.30 -4.63
CA MET A 107 3.02 3.57 -5.34
C MET A 107 4.21 3.50 -6.29
N GLU A 108 5.34 2.93 -5.85
CA GLU A 108 6.52 2.73 -6.69
C GLU A 108 6.23 1.82 -7.88
N HIS A 109 5.51 0.72 -7.66
CA HIS A 109 5.09 -0.19 -8.73
C HIS A 109 4.18 0.53 -9.74
N LYS A 110 3.15 1.25 -9.29
CA LYS A 110 2.25 2.00 -10.17
C LYS A 110 3.00 3.06 -10.97
N ILE A 111 3.90 3.81 -10.34
CA ILE A 111 4.75 4.80 -11.03
C ILE A 111 5.59 4.12 -12.12
N HIS A 112 6.15 2.94 -11.83
CA HIS A 112 6.91 2.17 -12.82
C HIS A 112 6.02 1.77 -14.01
N LEU A 113 4.84 1.21 -13.77
CA LEU A 113 3.90 0.80 -14.83
C LEU A 113 3.43 2.00 -15.67
N MET A 114 3.07 3.12 -15.05
CA MET A 114 2.62 4.32 -15.78
C MET A 114 3.72 4.92 -16.63
N LYS A 115 4.97 4.96 -16.13
CA LYS A 115 6.13 5.41 -16.91
C LYS A 115 6.41 4.50 -18.10
N LYS A 116 6.15 3.20 -17.97
CA LYS A 116 6.28 2.23 -19.05
C LYS A 116 5.18 2.43 -20.10
N ALA A 117 3.92 2.56 -19.68
CA ALA A 117 2.78 2.76 -20.56
C ALA A 117 2.87 4.05 -21.37
N THR A 118 3.19 5.17 -20.73
CA THR A 118 3.33 6.49 -21.38
C THR A 118 4.47 6.58 -22.39
N LYS A 119 5.44 5.66 -22.33
CA LYS A 119 6.54 5.55 -23.30
C LYS A 119 6.33 4.43 -24.32
N SER A 120 5.25 3.66 -24.19
CA SER A 120 4.99 2.53 -25.09
C SER A 120 4.47 3.02 -26.43
N GLU A 121 4.86 2.32 -27.50
CA GLU A 121 4.33 2.54 -28.84
C GLU A 121 3.29 1.46 -29.13
N ALA A 122 2.16 1.86 -29.71
CA ALA A 122 1.09 0.94 -30.08
C ALA A 122 1.60 -0.10 -31.09
N ASN A 123 1.18 -1.36 -30.90
CA ASN A 123 1.52 -2.51 -31.77
C ASN A 123 3.03 -2.81 -31.91
N GLN A 124 3.87 -2.23 -31.05
CA GLN A 124 5.28 -2.60 -31.00
C GLN A 124 5.43 -3.99 -30.37
N ILE A 125 5.90 -4.96 -31.16
CA ILE A 125 6.12 -6.33 -30.69
C ILE A 125 7.55 -6.48 -30.18
N ILE A 126 7.70 -6.96 -28.94
CA ILE A 126 8.98 -7.11 -28.26
C ILE A 126 9.03 -8.47 -27.59
N TYR A 127 10.07 -9.26 -27.87
CA TYR A 127 10.35 -10.49 -27.13
C TYR A 127 11.18 -10.18 -25.90
N LYS A 128 10.69 -10.56 -24.72
CA LYS A 128 11.33 -10.29 -23.43
C LYS A 128 11.52 -11.59 -22.66
N LYS A 129 12.69 -11.79 -22.07
CA LYS A 129 12.86 -12.79 -21.01
C LYS A 129 12.29 -12.20 -19.72
N ILE A 130 11.18 -12.76 -19.24
CA ILE A 130 10.52 -12.32 -18.02
C ILE A 130 10.82 -13.33 -16.91
N PRO A 131 11.29 -12.89 -15.72
CA PRO A 131 11.53 -13.78 -14.60
C PRO A 131 10.22 -14.36 -14.08
N LYS A 132 10.34 -15.38 -13.23
CA LYS A 132 9.21 -15.93 -12.49
C LYS A 132 8.53 -14.83 -11.67
N ARG A 133 7.19 -14.76 -11.72
CA ARG A 133 6.38 -13.79 -10.98
C ARG A 133 5.44 -14.47 -10.02
N LYS A 134 5.40 -14.02 -8.77
CA LYS A 134 4.43 -14.46 -7.77
C LYS A 134 3.08 -13.79 -8.03
N ILE A 135 2.02 -14.58 -8.05
CA ILE A 135 0.67 -14.07 -8.23
C ILE A 135 -0.30 -14.69 -7.22
N THR A 136 -1.45 -14.07 -7.02
CA THR A 136 -2.64 -14.79 -6.54
C THR A 136 -3.66 -14.76 -7.65
N ALA A 137 -4.30 -15.89 -7.95
CA ALA A 137 -5.27 -15.98 -9.03
C ALA A 137 -6.60 -16.60 -8.59
N ILE A 138 -7.68 -16.26 -9.28
CA ILE A 138 -8.97 -16.92 -9.17
C ILE A 138 -9.49 -17.23 -10.57
N ALA A 139 -9.94 -18.46 -10.78
CA ALA A 139 -10.58 -18.83 -12.03
C ALA A 139 -11.91 -18.07 -12.17
N VAL A 140 -12.21 -17.64 -13.40
CA VAL A 140 -13.48 -16.97 -13.71
C VAL A 140 -14.35 -17.85 -14.58
N ALA A 141 -15.67 -17.64 -14.47
CA ALA A 141 -16.63 -18.33 -15.31
C ALA A 141 -16.52 -17.85 -16.78
N PRO A 142 -16.83 -18.70 -17.76
CA PRO A 142 -16.99 -18.25 -19.14
C PRO A 142 -18.03 -17.13 -19.25
N ASN A 143 -17.83 -16.19 -20.18
CA ASN A 143 -18.73 -15.05 -20.41
C ASN A 143 -18.93 -14.16 -19.16
N THR A 144 -17.86 -14.00 -18.36
CA THR A 144 -17.85 -13.06 -17.23
C THR A 144 -18.09 -11.64 -17.76
N THR A 145 -19.06 -10.94 -17.19
CA THR A 145 -19.33 -9.52 -17.45
C THR A 145 -18.40 -8.62 -16.63
N ASP A 146 -18.27 -7.34 -16.99
CA ASP A 146 -17.45 -6.38 -16.25
C ASP A 146 -17.80 -6.31 -14.75
N ASP A 147 -19.10 -6.32 -14.42
CA ASP A 147 -19.56 -6.36 -13.02
C ASP A 147 -19.08 -7.61 -12.26
N MET A 148 -18.99 -8.75 -12.96
CA MET A 148 -18.51 -9.99 -12.38
C MET A 148 -16.98 -9.98 -12.23
N PHE A 149 -16.24 -9.28 -13.10
CA PHE A 149 -14.80 -9.05 -12.92
C PHE A 149 -14.52 -8.30 -11.63
N GLU A 150 -15.24 -7.20 -11.38
CA GLU A 150 -15.12 -6.46 -10.11
C GLU A 150 -15.40 -7.34 -8.88
N TYR A 151 -16.34 -8.27 -8.98
CA TYR A 151 -16.59 -9.24 -7.92
C TYR A 151 -15.40 -10.20 -7.69
N TYR A 152 -14.78 -10.71 -8.74
CA TYR A 152 -13.60 -11.59 -8.63
C TYR A 152 -12.39 -10.84 -8.04
N ILE A 153 -12.19 -9.57 -8.41
CA ILE A 153 -11.15 -8.70 -7.85
C ILE A 153 -11.35 -8.49 -6.36
N HIS A 154 -12.55 -8.10 -5.94
CA HIS A 154 -12.86 -7.94 -4.52
C HIS A 154 -12.72 -9.26 -3.74
N SER A 155 -13.05 -10.39 -4.37
CA SER A 155 -12.88 -11.71 -3.77
C SER A 155 -11.40 -12.06 -3.53
N LEU A 156 -10.54 -11.78 -4.52
CA LEU A 156 -9.09 -11.92 -4.39
C LEU A 156 -8.54 -11.05 -3.27
N GLN A 157 -8.86 -9.75 -3.27
CA GLN A 157 -8.43 -8.79 -2.25
C GLN A 157 -8.80 -9.24 -0.84
N LYS A 158 -10.05 -9.68 -0.64
CA LYS A 158 -10.54 -10.13 0.67
C LYS A 158 -9.76 -11.35 1.19
N ASN A 159 -9.40 -12.26 0.29
CA ASN A 159 -8.66 -13.48 0.65
C ASN A 159 -7.21 -13.19 1.04
N MET A 160 -6.63 -12.07 0.60
CA MET A 160 -5.26 -11.70 0.93
C MET A 160 -5.07 -11.32 2.41
N LYS A 161 -6.14 -11.09 3.20
CA LYS A 161 -6.26 -10.96 4.68
C LYS A 161 -5.20 -10.17 5.48
N GLN A 162 -4.11 -9.70 4.88
CA GLN A 162 -2.95 -9.19 5.56
C GLN A 162 -2.75 -7.69 5.34
N ILE A 163 -3.31 -7.10 4.29
CA ILE A 163 -2.91 -5.76 3.89
C ILE A 163 -4.06 -5.00 3.22
N ASP A 164 -4.14 -3.71 3.52
CA ASP A 164 -5.18 -2.74 3.19
C ASP A 164 -5.86 -2.96 1.83
N ASN A 165 -7.19 -2.89 1.84
CA ASN A 165 -8.13 -3.30 0.77
C ASN A 165 -8.08 -2.44 -0.52
N SER A 166 -7.16 -1.49 -0.62
CA SER A 166 -7.03 -0.61 -1.79
C SER A 166 -6.00 -1.18 -2.77
N LEU A 167 -6.44 -1.84 -3.85
CA LEU A 167 -5.61 -2.04 -5.05
C LEU A 167 -5.84 -0.90 -6.03
N PHE A 168 -4.79 -0.53 -6.77
CA PHE A 168 -4.90 0.37 -7.91
C PHE A 168 -4.76 -0.45 -9.20
N SER A 169 -5.22 0.11 -10.32
CA SER A 169 -5.08 -0.54 -11.62
C SER A 169 -3.63 -0.80 -12.00
N GLY A 170 -3.36 -1.86 -12.75
CA GLY A 170 -2.02 -2.33 -13.10
C GLY A 170 -1.47 -3.44 -12.20
N ASP A 171 -2.03 -3.59 -11.00
CA ASP A 171 -1.80 -4.75 -10.14
C ASP A 171 -2.57 -5.99 -10.61
N ILE A 172 -3.61 -5.75 -11.40
CA ILE A 172 -4.61 -6.71 -11.83
C ILE A 172 -4.34 -7.09 -13.28
N GLY A 173 -4.31 -8.38 -13.54
CA GLY A 173 -4.33 -8.90 -14.89
C GLY A 173 -5.35 -10.00 -15.06
N VAL A 174 -5.60 -10.32 -16.32
CA VAL A 174 -6.45 -11.44 -16.73
C VAL A 174 -5.65 -12.40 -17.60
N THR A 175 -6.06 -13.66 -17.61
CA THR A 175 -5.46 -14.67 -18.48
C THR A 175 -6.43 -15.09 -19.55
N VAL A 176 -5.91 -15.36 -20.75
CA VAL A 176 -6.63 -15.99 -21.85
C VAL A 176 -5.99 -17.34 -22.13
N SER A 177 -6.78 -18.41 -22.08
CA SER A 177 -6.24 -19.77 -22.18
C SER A 177 -5.54 -20.00 -23.51
N LYS A 178 -4.44 -20.77 -23.54
CA LYS A 178 -3.80 -21.17 -24.81
C LYS A 178 -4.81 -21.73 -25.80
N LYS A 179 -5.76 -22.54 -25.33
CA LYS A 179 -6.82 -23.12 -26.17
C LYS A 179 -7.66 -22.02 -26.85
N ALA A 180 -8.13 -21.04 -26.08
CA ALA A 180 -8.92 -19.91 -26.58
C ALA A 180 -8.11 -19.06 -27.58
N LEU A 181 -6.83 -18.79 -27.29
CA LEU A 181 -5.93 -18.09 -28.22
C LEU A 181 -5.86 -18.78 -29.57
N MET A 182 -5.71 -20.11 -29.59
CA MET A 182 -5.63 -20.88 -30.85
C MET A 182 -6.96 -20.94 -31.59
N GLN A 183 -8.07 -20.61 -30.93
CA GLN A 183 -9.41 -20.51 -31.51
C GLN A 183 -9.78 -19.07 -31.90
N ASN A 184 -8.88 -18.10 -31.68
CA ASN A 184 -9.12 -16.66 -31.82
C ASN A 184 -10.23 -16.14 -30.89
N GLU A 185 -10.41 -16.74 -29.72
CA GLU A 185 -11.34 -16.32 -28.68
C GLU A 185 -10.61 -15.46 -27.65
N PHE A 186 -10.19 -14.25 -28.03
CA PHE A 186 -9.29 -13.42 -27.21
C PHE A 186 -9.94 -12.83 -25.96
N GLN A 187 -11.26 -12.62 -25.97
CA GLN A 187 -12.00 -12.12 -24.81
C GLN A 187 -12.48 -13.23 -23.85
N ALA A 188 -12.10 -14.49 -24.11
CA ALA A 188 -12.48 -15.64 -23.28
C ALA A 188 -11.54 -15.79 -22.08
N TYR A 189 -11.59 -14.82 -21.16
CA TYR A 189 -10.79 -14.82 -19.95
C TYR A 189 -11.09 -16.05 -19.07
N ASN A 190 -10.04 -16.72 -18.57
CA ASN A 190 -10.17 -17.91 -17.73
C ASN A 190 -9.73 -17.70 -16.27
N SER A 191 -8.97 -16.64 -15.98
CA SER A 191 -8.65 -16.25 -14.62
C SER A 191 -8.37 -14.76 -14.49
N VAL A 192 -8.46 -14.28 -13.27
CA VAL A 192 -8.03 -12.95 -12.83
C VAL A 192 -6.91 -13.15 -11.83
N PHE A 193 -5.86 -12.33 -11.90
CA PHE A 193 -4.72 -12.43 -11.00
C PHE A 193 -4.23 -11.06 -10.51
N ILE A 194 -3.51 -11.08 -9.39
CA ILE A 194 -2.79 -9.94 -8.84
C ILE A 194 -1.29 -10.25 -8.79
N LEU A 195 -0.44 -9.33 -9.26
CA LEU A 195 1.02 -9.43 -9.15
C LEU A 195 1.49 -9.13 -7.72
N LEU A 196 2.43 -9.93 -7.21
CA LEU A 196 2.89 -9.85 -5.81
C LEU A 196 4.39 -9.59 -5.66
N ASP A 197 5.16 -9.51 -6.76
CA ASP A 197 6.62 -9.39 -6.69
C ASP A 197 7.12 -8.07 -6.10
N TYR A 198 6.30 -7.02 -6.17
CA TYR A 198 6.65 -5.73 -5.60
C TYR A 198 6.33 -5.65 -4.09
N MET A 199 5.67 -6.66 -3.52
CA MET A 199 5.25 -6.62 -2.12
C MET A 199 6.47 -6.76 -1.19
N PRO A 200 6.62 -5.88 -0.18
CA PRO A 200 7.78 -5.87 0.72
C PRO A 200 7.80 -7.07 1.70
N PHE A 201 6.70 -7.82 1.79
CA PHE A 201 6.56 -8.98 2.67
C PHE A 201 6.16 -10.21 1.86
N GLU A 202 6.53 -11.39 2.37
CA GLU A 202 6.18 -12.65 1.71
C GLU A 202 4.66 -12.85 1.68
N ALA A 203 4.07 -12.75 0.49
CA ALA A 203 2.77 -13.31 0.24
C ALA A 203 2.92 -14.82 0.07
N HIS A 204 2.25 -15.59 0.94
CA HIS A 204 2.16 -17.04 0.78
C HIS A 204 1.11 -17.35 -0.30
N THR A 205 1.59 -17.60 -1.51
CA THR A 205 0.78 -18.05 -2.64
C THR A 205 1.44 -19.28 -3.27
N SER A 206 0.62 -20.20 -3.77
CA SER A 206 1.07 -21.32 -4.61
C SER A 206 1.12 -20.95 -6.10
N ASP A 207 0.52 -19.83 -6.49
CA ASP A 207 0.35 -19.47 -7.89
C ASP A 207 1.54 -18.66 -8.39
N GLU A 208 1.96 -18.97 -9.61
CA GLU A 208 3.10 -18.32 -10.24
C GLU A 208 2.93 -18.22 -11.76
N ILE A 209 3.45 -17.13 -12.31
CA ILE A 209 3.77 -17.04 -13.73
C ILE A 209 5.20 -17.54 -13.88
N LYS A 210 5.37 -18.60 -14.67
CA LYS A 210 6.68 -19.21 -14.92
C LYS A 210 7.62 -18.23 -15.62
N GLU A 211 8.92 -18.36 -15.34
CA GLU A 211 9.92 -17.66 -16.13
C GLU A 211 9.92 -18.15 -17.57
N GLY A 212 10.24 -17.28 -18.51
CA GLY A 212 10.25 -17.65 -19.92
C GLY A 212 10.48 -16.48 -20.86
N ILE A 213 10.42 -16.77 -22.15
CA ILE A 213 10.36 -15.75 -23.20
C ILE A 213 8.89 -15.44 -23.45
N PHE A 214 8.55 -14.16 -23.46
CA PHE A 214 7.22 -13.67 -23.77
C PHE A 214 7.30 -12.77 -25.00
N ALA A 215 6.40 -12.97 -25.95
CA ALA A 215 6.10 -12.01 -26.98
C ALA A 215 5.12 -10.99 -26.38
N CYS A 216 5.54 -9.73 -26.33
CA CYS A 216 4.78 -8.65 -25.71
C CYS A 216 4.37 -7.62 -26.76
N SER A 217 3.15 -7.11 -26.67
CA SER A 217 2.68 -5.95 -27.44
C SER A 217 1.84 -5.04 -26.55
N TYR A 218 1.76 -3.76 -26.91
CA TYR A 218 0.92 -2.79 -26.22
C TYR A 218 -0.27 -2.42 -27.11
N HIS A 219 -1.45 -2.69 -26.59
CA HIS A 219 -2.71 -2.19 -27.15
C HIS A 219 -2.98 -0.79 -26.59
N HIS A 220 -3.24 0.17 -27.47
CA HIS A 220 -3.63 1.54 -27.12
C HIS A 220 -5.08 1.72 -27.54
N GLY A 221 -5.97 1.90 -26.57
CA GLY A 221 -7.40 1.94 -26.82
C GLY A 221 -8.22 1.01 -25.91
N PRO A 222 -9.53 0.89 -26.21
CA PRO A 222 -10.47 0.09 -25.44
C PRO A 222 -10.16 -1.42 -25.45
N TYR A 223 -10.50 -2.12 -24.37
CA TYR A 223 -10.28 -3.58 -24.25
C TYR A 223 -10.97 -4.39 -25.35
N GLU A 224 -12.10 -3.90 -25.86
CA GLU A 224 -12.88 -4.54 -26.92
C GLU A 224 -12.13 -4.59 -28.27
N GLU A 225 -11.06 -3.81 -28.41
CA GLU A 225 -10.25 -3.72 -29.63
C GLU A 225 -8.94 -4.51 -29.53
N THR A 226 -8.67 -5.22 -28.43
CA THR A 226 -7.42 -5.98 -28.24
C THR A 226 -7.25 -7.13 -29.24
N ASP A 227 -8.34 -7.60 -29.85
CA ASP A 227 -8.36 -8.65 -30.87
C ASP A 227 -7.42 -8.36 -32.05
N ALA A 228 -7.32 -7.09 -32.47
CA ALA A 228 -6.43 -6.68 -33.54
C ALA A 228 -4.95 -6.86 -33.15
N THR A 229 -4.61 -6.48 -31.92
CA THR A 229 -3.25 -6.62 -31.38
C THR A 229 -2.89 -8.09 -31.18
N TYR A 230 -3.82 -8.93 -30.71
CA TYR A 230 -3.62 -10.39 -30.64
C TYR A 230 -3.34 -11.01 -32.00
N THR A 231 -4.14 -10.64 -33.01
CA THR A 231 -4.00 -11.18 -34.37
C THR A 231 -2.62 -10.84 -34.95
N GLU A 232 -2.16 -9.61 -34.78
CA GLU A 232 -0.84 -9.19 -35.23
C GLU A 232 0.29 -9.91 -34.47
N LEU A 233 0.14 -10.02 -33.14
CA LEU A 233 1.11 -10.67 -32.27
C LEU A 233 1.27 -12.16 -32.61
N LEU A 234 0.17 -12.90 -32.78
CA LEU A 234 0.19 -14.31 -33.15
C LEU A 234 0.81 -14.55 -34.53
N LYS A 235 0.51 -13.69 -35.51
CA LYS A 235 1.13 -13.73 -36.84
C LYS A 235 2.64 -13.52 -36.75
N HIS A 236 3.08 -12.56 -35.93
CA HIS A 236 4.50 -12.28 -35.75
C HIS A 236 5.24 -13.41 -35.02
N ILE A 237 4.62 -14.03 -34.01
CA ILE A 237 5.14 -15.21 -33.31
C ILE A 237 5.42 -16.35 -34.30
N ASP A 238 4.46 -16.63 -35.19
CA ASP A 238 4.61 -17.70 -36.19
C ASP A 238 5.75 -17.41 -37.19
N ASN A 239 5.81 -16.17 -37.70
CA ASN A 239 6.82 -15.72 -38.65
C ASN A 239 8.25 -15.75 -38.09
N GLU A 240 8.43 -15.42 -36.81
CA GLU A 240 9.74 -15.43 -36.13
C GLU A 240 10.16 -16.83 -35.66
N GLY A 241 9.39 -17.88 -35.98
CA GLY A 241 9.73 -19.26 -35.65
C GLY A 241 9.51 -19.62 -34.18
N TYR A 242 8.58 -18.94 -33.51
CA TYR A 242 8.16 -19.27 -32.15
C TYR A 242 6.81 -19.99 -32.15
N GLU A 243 6.53 -20.72 -31.08
CA GLU A 243 5.22 -21.29 -30.78
C GLU A 243 4.72 -20.86 -29.40
N VAL A 244 3.40 -20.70 -29.27
CA VAL A 244 2.75 -20.35 -28.00
C VAL A 244 2.82 -21.56 -27.05
N CYS A 245 3.36 -21.36 -25.85
CA CYS A 245 3.59 -22.44 -24.89
C CYS A 245 2.74 -22.36 -23.60
N GLY A 246 1.87 -21.36 -23.49
CA GLY A 246 1.00 -21.18 -22.32
C GLY A 246 -0.09 -20.14 -22.54
N ASP A 247 -0.77 -19.80 -21.45
CA ASP A 247 -1.85 -18.80 -21.43
C ASP A 247 -1.28 -17.39 -21.63
N ALA A 248 -2.02 -16.54 -22.36
CA ALA A 248 -1.70 -15.14 -22.49
C ALA A 248 -2.05 -14.40 -21.20
N LEU A 249 -1.35 -13.29 -20.97
CA LEU A 249 -1.56 -12.40 -19.84
C LEU A 249 -1.88 -11.02 -20.39
N GLU A 250 -2.93 -10.40 -19.84
CA GLU A 250 -3.25 -9.00 -20.11
C GLU A 250 -3.08 -8.19 -18.85
N LEU A 251 -2.34 -7.09 -18.96
CA LEU A 251 -2.04 -6.19 -17.86
C LEU A 251 -2.50 -4.78 -18.25
N ALA A 252 -3.55 -4.31 -17.59
CA ALA A 252 -4.08 -2.97 -17.76
C ALA A 252 -3.14 -1.94 -17.11
N LEU A 253 -2.25 -1.33 -17.89
CA LEU A 253 -1.27 -0.37 -17.36
C LEU A 253 -1.90 1.01 -17.10
N ILE A 254 -2.78 1.43 -18.02
CA ILE A 254 -3.64 2.62 -17.92
C ILE A 254 -5.07 2.15 -18.22
N ASP A 255 -5.99 2.39 -17.29
CA ASP A 255 -7.38 1.96 -17.39
C ASP A 255 -8.34 3.09 -16.97
N TRP A 256 -9.63 2.73 -16.82
CA TRP A 256 -10.69 3.66 -16.44
C TRP A 256 -10.46 4.36 -15.09
N SER A 257 -9.67 3.79 -14.17
CA SER A 257 -9.35 4.44 -12.88
C SER A 257 -8.30 5.56 -13.03
N VAL A 258 -7.59 5.59 -14.16
CA VAL A 258 -6.55 6.58 -14.48
C VAL A 258 -7.07 7.63 -15.47
N THR A 259 -7.86 7.22 -16.46
CA THR A 259 -8.38 8.11 -17.51
C THR A 259 -9.83 7.78 -17.85
N GLU A 260 -10.64 8.82 -18.05
CA GLU A 260 -12.02 8.68 -18.57
C GLU A 260 -12.05 8.54 -20.10
N ASN A 261 -10.92 8.78 -20.79
CA ASN A 261 -10.82 8.68 -22.24
C ASN A 261 -10.38 7.26 -22.65
N PRO A 262 -11.25 6.44 -23.28
CA PRO A 262 -10.90 5.06 -23.64
C PRO A 262 -9.70 4.97 -24.61
N LYS A 263 -9.42 6.03 -25.38
CA LYS A 263 -8.27 6.07 -26.30
C LYS A 263 -6.91 6.22 -25.60
N GLU A 264 -6.91 6.63 -24.34
CA GLU A 264 -5.70 6.76 -23.53
C GLU A 264 -5.41 5.49 -22.72
N GLN A 265 -6.30 4.49 -22.77
CA GLN A 265 -6.08 3.20 -22.13
C GLN A 265 -4.92 2.47 -22.79
N VAL A 266 -4.14 1.76 -21.98
CA VAL A 266 -2.98 1.00 -22.43
C VAL A 266 -2.96 -0.35 -21.74
N THR A 267 -3.00 -1.40 -22.54
CA THR A 267 -2.96 -2.80 -22.10
C THR A 267 -1.72 -3.47 -22.67
N GLU A 268 -0.89 -4.09 -21.82
CA GLU A 268 0.20 -4.95 -22.28
C GLU A 268 -0.30 -6.39 -22.38
N ILE A 269 -0.26 -6.94 -23.60
CA ILE A 269 -0.52 -8.35 -23.88
C ILE A 269 0.82 -9.07 -23.85
N GLN A 270 0.91 -10.18 -23.10
CA GLN A 270 2.11 -11.01 -22.99
C GLN A 270 1.75 -12.47 -23.30
N ILE A 271 2.32 -13.03 -24.36
CA ILE A 271 2.13 -14.42 -24.77
C ILE A 271 3.42 -15.20 -24.52
N PRO A 272 3.43 -16.22 -23.63
CA PRO A 272 4.61 -17.06 -23.42
C PRO A 272 4.90 -17.91 -24.66
N VAL A 273 6.16 -17.92 -25.08
CA VAL A 273 6.61 -18.58 -26.30
C VAL A 273 7.88 -19.41 -26.10
N VAL A 274 8.06 -20.43 -26.94
CA VAL A 274 9.31 -21.17 -27.12
C VAL A 274 9.68 -21.21 -28.59
N LYS A 275 10.98 -21.37 -28.91
CA LYS A 275 11.41 -21.55 -30.30
C LYS A 275 10.93 -22.90 -30.81
N LYS A 276 10.46 -22.93 -32.06
CA LYS A 276 10.17 -24.15 -32.82
C LYS A 276 11.44 -24.97 -33.06
#